data_AF-A0A9P0M5S5-F1
#
_entry.id   AF-A0A9P0M5S5-F1
#
_cell.length_a   1.000
_cell.length_b   1.000
_cell.length_c   1.000
_cell.angle_alpha   90.00
_cell.angle_beta   90.00
_cell.angle_gamma   90.00
#
_symmetry.space_group_name_H-M   'P 1'
#
loop_
_entity.id
_entity.type
_entity.pdbx_description
1 polymer ?
#
loop_
_entity_poly.entity_id
_entity_poly.type
_entity_poly.pdbx_seq_one_letter_code
_entity_poly.pdbx_strand_id
1 'polypeptide(L)'
;MAVKWNSNQIIQFLKVYEQFPVLWNIKHKDYVNIKLKDVLFKKMWEQLEDKGLLKGMDEKQLKNKIKNLIDVFCQELAKIEGSKKSDCGTEDIYTPKLTWFEAAHFFAEVLSTKHSNSNLTLPSTQNISEEISNSQIEQRDDEEPDTQPKEQNMKPSEGMGPP
;
A
#
# COMPACT_ATOMS: atom_id res chain seq x y z
N MET A 1 9.85 2.58 -23.65
CA MET A 1 10.40 1.22 -23.78
C MET A 1 10.38 0.58 -22.41
N ALA A 2 9.88 -0.65 -22.27
CA ALA A 2 9.86 -1.33 -20.98
C ALA A 2 11.26 -1.85 -20.65
N VAL A 3 11.80 -1.51 -19.48
CA VAL A 3 13.10 -2.02 -19.03
C VAL A 3 12.99 -3.52 -18.78
N LYS A 4 13.79 -4.30 -19.52
CA LYS A 4 13.83 -5.76 -19.40
C LYS A 4 14.78 -6.15 -18.26
N TRP A 5 14.22 -6.50 -17.11
CA TRP A 5 14.97 -7.13 -16.02
C TRP A 5 15.17 -8.62 -16.28
N ASN A 6 16.39 -9.09 -16.03
CA ASN A 6 16.72 -10.52 -15.99
C ASN A 6 16.36 -11.11 -14.62
N SER A 7 16.30 -12.43 -14.50
CA SER A 7 15.94 -13.10 -13.23
C SER A 7 16.80 -12.65 -12.05
N ASN A 8 18.11 -12.45 -12.24
CA ASN A 8 18.99 -11.96 -11.18
C ASN A 8 18.62 -10.54 -10.70
N GLN A 9 18.29 -9.65 -11.64
CA GLN A 9 17.85 -8.28 -11.34
C GLN A 9 16.51 -8.29 -10.60
N ILE A 10 15.59 -9.17 -10.98
CA ILE A 10 14.31 -9.38 -10.27
C ILE A 10 14.58 -9.88 -8.85
N ILE A 11 15.47 -10.86 -8.67
CA ILE A 11 15.85 -11.37 -7.33
C ILE A 11 16.44 -10.25 -6.47
N GLN A 12 17.36 -9.46 -7.01
CA GLN A 12 17.94 -8.33 -6.29
C GLN A 12 16.90 -7.29 -5.90
N PHE A 13 15.99 -6.96 -6.83
CA PHE A 13 14.85 -6.08 -6.56
C PHE A 13 13.97 -6.63 -5.43
N LEU A 14 13.57 -7.90 -5.51
CA LEU A 14 12.70 -8.54 -4.53
C LEU A 14 13.33 -8.54 -3.13
N LYS A 15 14.63 -8.85 -3.03
CA LYS A 15 15.37 -8.78 -1.76
C LYS A 15 15.41 -7.38 -1.15
N VAL A 16 15.46 -6.33 -1.96
CA VAL A 16 15.35 -4.96 -1.47
C VAL A 16 13.92 -4.68 -1.04
N TYR A 17 12.94 -5.04 -1.86
CA TYR A 17 11.52 -4.78 -1.62
C TYR A 17 10.98 -5.49 -0.35
N GLU A 18 11.43 -6.71 -0.10
CA GLU A 18 11.09 -7.51 1.09
C GLU A 18 11.45 -6.78 2.39
N GLN A 19 12.55 -6.02 2.43
CA GLN A 19 12.98 -5.25 3.60
C GLN A 19 12.05 -4.08 3.97
N PHE A 20 11.06 -3.77 3.13
CA PHE A 20 10.10 -2.70 3.35
C PHE A 20 8.67 -3.25 3.51
N PRO A 21 8.37 -3.99 4.60
CA PRO A 21 7.07 -4.62 4.80
C PRO A 21 5.91 -3.62 4.78
N VAL A 22 6.13 -2.37 5.20
CA VAL A 22 5.11 -1.30 5.16
C VAL A 22 4.60 -1.00 3.74
N LEU A 23 5.40 -1.29 2.70
CA LEU A 23 5.02 -1.02 1.31
C LEU A 23 4.07 -2.08 0.73
N TRP A 24 4.23 -3.35 1.12
CA TRP A 24 3.50 -4.47 0.52
C TRP A 24 2.60 -5.23 1.49
N ASN A 25 2.86 -5.16 2.79
CA ASN A 25 2.10 -5.87 3.82
C ASN A 25 0.93 -5.02 4.34
N ILE A 26 -0.26 -5.31 3.85
CA ILE A 26 -1.51 -4.67 4.29
C ILE A 26 -1.85 -4.93 5.76
N LYS A 27 -1.29 -5.99 6.36
CA LYS A 27 -1.52 -6.35 7.77
C LYS A 27 -0.59 -5.53 8.70
N HIS A 28 0.37 -4.81 8.15
CA HIS A 28 1.27 -3.96 8.94
C HIS A 28 0.52 -2.76 9.50
N LYS A 29 0.71 -2.47 10.80
CA LYS A 29 0.02 -1.37 11.50
C LYS A 29 0.24 -0.02 10.80
N ASP A 30 1.47 0.21 10.33
CA ASP A 30 1.84 1.44 9.63
C ASP A 30 1.49 1.46 8.13
N TYR A 31 0.82 0.43 7.59
CA TYR A 31 0.42 0.42 6.17
C TYR A 31 -0.52 1.57 5.79
N VAL A 32 -1.28 2.08 6.77
CA VAL A 32 -2.18 3.23 6.62
C VAL A 32 -1.40 4.56 6.60
N ASN A 33 -0.17 4.59 7.13
CA ASN A 33 0.62 5.80 7.24
C ASN A 33 1.27 6.18 5.91
N ILE A 34 0.59 7.04 5.15
CA ILE A 34 1.01 7.50 3.81
C ILE A 34 2.38 8.17 3.87
N LYS A 35 2.65 9.00 4.89
CA LYS A 35 3.93 9.72 5.02
C LYS A 35 5.09 8.75 5.19
N LEU A 36 4.90 7.72 6.03
CA LEU A 36 5.92 6.70 6.24
C LEU A 36 6.17 5.89 4.96
N LYS A 37 5.10 5.54 4.23
CA LYS A 37 5.22 4.84 2.94
C LYS A 37 6.02 5.64 1.93
N ASP A 38 5.76 6.94 1.82
CA ASP A 38 6.49 7.82 0.90
C ASP A 38 7.99 7.85 1.23
N VAL A 39 8.33 8.04 2.51
CA VAL A 39 9.71 8.01 2.99
C VAL A 39 10.39 6.67 2.71
N LEU A 40 9.70 5.56 2.99
CA LEU A 40 10.23 4.22 2.76
C LEU A 40 10.34 3.90 1.26
N PHE A 41 9.40 4.36 0.44
CA PHE A 41 9.43 4.20 -1.01
C PHE A 41 10.62 4.96 -1.59
N LYS A 42 10.88 6.19 -1.15
CA LYS A 42 12.06 6.96 -1.54
C LYS A 42 13.36 6.27 -1.12
N LYS A 43 13.44 5.75 0.11
CA LYS A 43 14.61 5.00 0.58
C LYS A 43 14.84 3.72 -0.22
N MET A 44 13.77 3.02 -0.58
CA MET A 44 13.82 1.85 -1.45
C MET A 44 14.29 2.25 -2.86
N TRP A 45 13.79 3.36 -3.40
CA TRP A 45 14.21 3.90 -4.69
C TRP A 45 15.70 4.16 -4.74
N GLU A 46 16.24 4.88 -3.75
CA GLU A 46 17.68 5.16 -3.63
C GLU A 46 18.52 3.86 -3.58
N GLN A 47 18.07 2.83 -2.85
CA GLN A 47 18.76 1.54 -2.83
C GLN A 47 18.74 0.80 -4.17
N LEU A 48 17.67 0.96 -4.95
CA LEU A 48 17.58 0.37 -6.29
C LEU A 48 18.43 1.14 -7.30
N GLU A 49 18.57 2.45 -7.12
CA GLU A 49 19.45 3.30 -7.92
C GLU A 49 20.92 2.94 -7.70
N ASP A 50 21.34 2.79 -6.43
CA ASP A 50 22.69 2.36 -6.05
C ASP A 50 23.07 1.00 -6.68
N LYS A 51 22.10 0.08 -6.75
CA LYS A 51 22.26 -1.23 -7.42
C LYS A 51 22.20 -1.16 -8.95
N GLY A 52 21.96 0.02 -9.53
CA GLY A 52 21.86 0.22 -10.98
C GLY A 52 20.59 -0.34 -11.62
N LEU A 53 19.57 -0.69 -10.83
CA LEU A 53 18.31 -1.30 -11.31
C LEU A 53 17.35 -0.29 -11.94
N LEU A 54 17.49 1.00 -11.60
CA LEU A 54 16.59 2.08 -12.02
C LEU A 54 17.04 2.86 -13.24
N LYS A 55 18.11 2.42 -13.93
CA LYS A 55 18.67 3.16 -15.07
C LYS A 55 17.62 3.37 -16.17
N GLY A 56 17.11 4.60 -16.29
CA GLY A 56 16.08 4.98 -17.25
C GLY A 56 14.65 4.54 -16.88
N MET A 57 14.40 4.21 -15.60
CA MET A 57 13.09 3.84 -15.10
C MET A 57 12.44 5.02 -14.35
N ASP A 58 11.13 5.18 -14.54
CA ASP A 58 10.29 6.13 -13.79
C ASP A 58 9.56 5.43 -12.64
N GLU A 59 9.11 6.18 -11.64
CA GLU A 59 8.30 5.67 -10.53
C GLU A 59 7.08 4.88 -11.01
N LYS A 60 6.40 5.36 -12.05
CA LYS A 60 5.23 4.67 -12.63
C LYS A 60 5.61 3.32 -13.24
N GLN A 61 6.77 3.26 -13.90
CA GLN A 61 7.29 2.03 -14.49
C GLN A 61 7.64 1.01 -13.41
N LEU A 62 8.24 1.46 -12.30
CA LEU A 62 8.56 0.60 -11.17
C LEU A 62 7.29 0.03 -10.51
N LYS A 63 6.27 0.87 -10.27
CA LYS A 63 4.97 0.42 -9.74
C LYS A 63 4.30 -0.60 -10.66
N ASN A 64 4.31 -0.33 -11.97
CA ASN A 64 3.81 -1.29 -12.95
C ASN A 64 4.62 -2.60 -12.96
N LYS A 65 5.95 -2.52 -12.76
CA LYS A 65 6.80 -3.70 -12.66
C LYS A 65 6.47 -4.56 -11.45
N ILE A 66 6.25 -3.94 -10.29
CA ILE A 66 5.81 -4.61 -9.07
C ILE A 66 4.49 -5.33 -9.32
N LYS A 67 3.50 -4.64 -9.91
CA LYS A 67 2.22 -5.24 -10.28
C LYS A 67 2.40 -6.48 -11.16
N ASN A 68 3.18 -6.37 -12.25
CA ASN A 68 3.42 -7.50 -13.13
C ASN A 68 4.10 -8.70 -12.42
N LEU A 69 5.05 -8.43 -11.50
CA LEU A 69 5.69 -9.50 -10.72
C LEU A 69 4.69 -10.21 -9.80
N ILE A 70 3.81 -9.44 -9.14
CA ILE A 70 2.73 -9.97 -8.31
C ILE A 70 1.76 -10.80 -9.16
N ASP A 71 1.34 -10.29 -10.33
CA ASP A 71 0.42 -11.00 -11.23
C ASP A 71 1.02 -12.34 -11.69
N VAL A 72 2.28 -12.34 -12.11
CA VAL A 72 2.98 -13.58 -12.50
C VAL A 72 3.10 -14.53 -11.31
N PHE A 73 3.42 -14.04 -10.12
CA PHE A 73 3.49 -14.85 -8.90
C PHE A 73 2.13 -15.48 -8.54
N CYS A 74 1.04 -14.73 -8.61
CA CYS A 74 -0.32 -15.23 -8.39
C CYS A 74 -0.69 -16.33 -9.40
N GLN A 75 -0.39 -16.13 -10.69
CA GLN A 75 -0.63 -17.12 -11.73
C GLN A 75 0.15 -18.40 -11.48
N GLU A 76 1.40 -18.27 -11.06
CA GLU A 76 2.24 -19.41 -10.76
C GLU A 76 1.74 -20.16 -9.51
N LEU A 77 1.34 -19.45 -8.45
CA LEU A 77 0.68 -20.04 -7.28
C LEU A 77 -0.62 -20.78 -7.65
N ALA A 78 -1.45 -20.22 -8.53
CA ALA A 78 -2.68 -20.87 -8.97
C ALA A 78 -2.42 -22.18 -9.72
N LYS A 79 -1.33 -22.27 -10.49
CA LYS A 79 -0.92 -23.53 -11.14
C LYS A 79 -0.49 -24.57 -10.12
N ILE A 80 0.28 -24.16 -9.11
CA ILE A 80 0.73 -25.04 -8.01
C ILE A 80 -0.46 -25.54 -7.19
N GLU A 81 -1.43 -24.67 -6.88
CA GLU A 81 -2.62 -25.09 -6.15
C GLU A 81 -3.54 -25.97 -7.01
N GLY A 82 -3.68 -25.64 -8.30
CA GLY A 82 -4.44 -26.40 -9.27
C GLY A 82 -3.91 -27.82 -9.46
N SER A 83 -2.59 -28.00 -9.59
CA SER A 83 -1.98 -29.34 -9.67
C SER A 83 -2.22 -30.15 -8.40
N LYS A 84 -2.18 -29.52 -7.22
CA LYS A 84 -2.46 -30.17 -5.93
C LYS A 84 -3.93 -30.60 -5.77
N LYS A 85 -4.89 -29.81 -6.28
CA LYS A 85 -6.34 -30.09 -6.19
C LYS A 85 -6.83 -31.11 -7.21
N SER A 86 -6.13 -31.24 -8.35
CA SER A 86 -6.45 -32.19 -9.41
C SER A 86 -5.76 -33.55 -9.23
N ASP A 87 -5.34 -33.90 -8.02
CA ASP A 87 -4.76 -35.21 -7.68
C ASP A 87 -5.83 -36.32 -7.76
N CYS A 88 -6.18 -36.64 -8.99
CA CYS A 88 -6.67 -37.92 -9.46
C CYS A 88 -5.47 -38.59 -10.14
N GLY A 89 -4.49 -39.05 -9.34
CA GLY A 89 -3.62 -40.17 -9.73
C GLY A 89 -2.38 -39.92 -10.59
N THR A 90 -1.82 -38.71 -10.66
CA THR A 90 -0.47 -38.56 -11.24
C THR A 90 0.33 -37.49 -10.49
N GLU A 91 1.40 -37.92 -9.83
CA GLU A 91 2.23 -37.17 -8.87
C GLU A 91 3.12 -36.08 -9.50
N ASP A 92 2.61 -35.27 -10.43
CA ASP A 92 3.37 -34.16 -11.01
C ASP A 92 3.03 -32.86 -10.28
N ILE A 93 3.64 -32.68 -9.11
CA ILE A 93 3.61 -31.40 -8.38
C ILE A 93 4.34 -30.37 -9.25
N TYR A 94 3.57 -29.50 -9.91
CA TYR A 94 4.12 -28.41 -10.72
C TYR A 94 5.15 -27.59 -9.92
N THR A 95 6.41 -27.66 -10.37
CA THR A 95 7.50 -26.88 -9.78
C THR A 95 7.67 -25.58 -10.57
N PRO A 96 7.64 -24.41 -9.92
CA PRO A 96 7.76 -23.13 -10.61
C PRO A 96 9.12 -23.03 -11.30
N LYS A 97 9.10 -22.72 -12.61
CA LYS A 97 10.33 -22.64 -13.44
C LYS A 97 11.09 -21.31 -13.27
N LEU A 98 10.51 -20.39 -12.52
CA LEU A 98 11.01 -19.04 -12.35
C LEU A 98 12.00 -19.01 -11.18
N THR A 99 13.29 -18.80 -11.49
CA THR A 99 14.36 -18.76 -10.47
C THR A 99 14.20 -17.63 -9.45
N TRP A 100 13.36 -16.63 -9.74
CA TRP A 100 13.04 -15.55 -8.82
C TRP A 100 11.79 -15.82 -7.96
N PHE A 101 11.03 -16.88 -8.25
CA PHE A 101 9.78 -17.20 -7.54
C PHE A 101 10.00 -17.43 -6.05
N GLU A 102 11.09 -18.10 -5.69
CA GLU A 102 11.48 -18.31 -4.29
C GLU A 102 11.74 -16.99 -3.56
N ALA A 103 12.38 -16.03 -4.22
CA ALA A 103 12.60 -14.69 -3.66
C ALA A 103 11.30 -13.86 -3.52
N ALA A 104 10.22 -14.26 -4.19
CA ALA A 104 8.91 -13.62 -4.13
C ALA A 104 7.98 -14.26 -3.08
N HIS A 105 8.45 -15.26 -2.32
CA HIS A 105 7.63 -16.05 -1.41
C HIS A 105 6.94 -15.21 -0.33
N PHE A 106 7.53 -14.10 0.12
CA PHE A 106 6.94 -13.17 1.08
C PHE A 106 5.58 -12.60 0.62
N PHE A 107 5.33 -12.56 -0.70
CA PHE A 107 4.02 -12.15 -1.22
C PHE A 107 2.90 -13.15 -0.85
N ALA A 108 3.22 -14.43 -0.68
CA ALA A 108 2.21 -15.44 -0.32
C ALA A 108 1.51 -15.08 1.00
N GLU A 109 2.22 -14.52 1.99
CA GLU A 109 1.65 -14.14 3.29
C GLU A 109 0.50 -13.11 3.20
N VAL A 110 0.53 -12.28 2.15
CA VAL A 110 -0.47 -11.24 1.87
C VAL A 110 -1.49 -11.69 0.82
N LEU A 111 -1.08 -12.54 -0.13
CA LEU A 111 -1.92 -12.97 -1.24
C LEU A 111 -2.77 -14.21 -0.92
N SER A 112 -2.37 -15.05 0.05
CA SER A 112 -3.14 -16.22 0.48
C SER A 112 -4.54 -15.87 1.02
N THR A 113 -4.80 -14.61 1.40
CA THR A 113 -6.13 -14.16 1.83
C THR A 113 -7.05 -13.73 0.68
N LYS A 114 -6.57 -13.71 -0.57
CA LYS A 114 -7.28 -13.18 -1.75
C LYS A 114 -7.63 -14.27 -2.77
N HIS A 115 -8.02 -15.46 -2.29
CA HIS A 115 -8.54 -16.50 -3.18
C HIS A 115 -9.98 -16.17 -3.64
N SER A 116 -10.09 -15.21 -4.55
CA SER A 116 -11.20 -15.15 -5.49
C SER A 116 -10.67 -14.53 -6.78
N ASN A 117 -10.53 -15.38 -7.79
CA ASN A 117 -10.17 -15.00 -9.15
C ASN A 117 -11.28 -14.13 -9.72
N SER A 118 -11.22 -12.82 -9.50
CA SER A 118 -12.14 -11.87 -10.12
C SER A 118 -11.44 -10.52 -10.18
N ASN A 119 -10.90 -10.17 -11.36
CA ASN A 119 -10.43 -8.82 -11.74
C ASN A 119 -9.92 -7.97 -10.58
N LEU A 120 -8.95 -8.48 -9.82
CA LEU A 120 -8.55 -7.82 -8.58
C LEU A 120 -7.65 -6.65 -8.93
N THR A 121 -8.28 -5.50 -9.07
CA THR A 121 -7.74 -4.20 -8.71
C THR A 121 -6.91 -4.43 -7.43
N LEU A 122 -5.59 -4.54 -7.55
CA LEU A 122 -4.70 -4.09 -6.48
C LEU A 122 -5.29 -2.74 -6.02
N PRO A 123 -5.33 -2.42 -4.72
CA PRO A 123 -5.63 -1.05 -4.33
C PRO A 123 -4.57 -0.18 -5.02
N SER A 124 -4.95 0.31 -6.20
CA SER A 124 -4.36 1.42 -6.87
C SER A 124 -4.44 2.47 -5.80
N THR A 125 -3.31 2.87 -5.25
CA THR A 125 -3.20 4.05 -4.41
C THR A 125 -3.52 5.26 -5.31
N GLN A 126 -4.75 5.32 -5.79
CA GLN A 126 -5.38 6.49 -6.35
C GLN A 126 -5.93 7.22 -5.14
N ASN A 127 -5.18 8.24 -4.75
CA ASN A 127 -5.73 9.57 -4.58
C ASN A 127 -7.20 9.58 -4.11
N ILE A 128 -7.38 9.58 -2.80
CA ILE A 128 -8.66 9.97 -2.19
C ILE A 128 -8.46 11.42 -1.73
N SER A 129 -8.41 12.33 -2.69
CA SER A 129 -8.70 13.74 -2.48
C SER A 129 -9.89 14.10 -3.34
N GLU A 130 -10.81 14.83 -2.69
CA GLU A 130 -11.99 15.52 -3.23
C GLU A 130 -13.17 14.61 -3.58
N GLU A 131 -14.41 14.89 -3.18
CA GLU A 131 -15.03 15.84 -2.27
C GLU A 131 -16.49 15.37 -2.20
N ILE A 132 -17.05 15.20 -1.00
CA ILE A 132 -18.50 15.41 -0.81
C ILE A 132 -18.63 16.27 0.45
N SER A 133 -18.44 17.57 0.25
CA SER A 133 -19.11 18.60 1.04
C SER A 133 -20.60 18.56 0.71
N ASN A 134 -21.46 18.21 1.67
CA ASN A 134 -22.55 19.10 2.13
C ASN A 134 -23.42 18.43 3.21
N SER A 135 -23.40 19.07 4.37
CA SER A 135 -24.49 19.37 5.29
C SER A 135 -25.91 18.96 4.88
N GLN A 136 -26.56 18.08 5.67
CA GLN A 136 -27.96 18.25 6.12
C GLN A 136 -28.30 17.18 7.18
N ILE A 137 -28.31 17.57 8.45
CA ILE A 137 -29.12 16.88 9.47
C ILE A 137 -30.08 17.94 9.97
N GLU A 138 -31.29 17.94 9.41
CA GLU A 138 -32.43 18.66 9.97
C GLU A 138 -33.01 17.86 11.14
N GLN A 139 -33.00 18.53 12.29
CA GLN A 139 -34.11 18.73 13.22
C GLN A 139 -35.01 17.52 13.57
N ARG A 140 -34.93 17.11 14.84
CA ARG A 140 -36.13 16.90 15.66
C ARG A 140 -35.88 17.47 17.07
N ASP A 141 -36.74 18.40 17.42
CA ASP A 141 -37.06 18.92 18.75
C ASP A 141 -37.13 17.82 19.83
N ASP A 142 -36.66 18.09 21.04
CA ASP A 142 -37.55 18.46 22.16
C ASP A 142 -36.76 18.86 23.43
N GLU A 143 -37.35 19.80 24.15
CA GLU A 143 -37.17 20.21 25.56
C GLU A 143 -35.87 20.89 26.09
N GLU A 144 -36.03 22.21 26.25
CA GLU A 144 -35.48 23.14 27.28
C GLU A 144 -35.73 22.64 28.75
N PRO A 145 -35.27 23.28 29.85
CA PRO A 145 -34.75 24.65 29.96
C PRO A 145 -33.57 24.90 30.95
N ASP A 146 -33.19 26.18 31.01
CA ASP A 146 -32.69 26.92 32.18
C ASP A 146 -31.16 26.82 32.44
N THR A 147 -30.37 27.89 32.44
CA THR A 147 -30.59 29.22 33.06
C THR A 147 -29.73 30.29 32.35
N GLN A 148 -30.31 31.45 32.04
CA GLN A 148 -29.63 32.70 31.65
C GLN A 148 -29.09 33.49 32.89
N PRO A 149 -28.62 34.75 32.77
CA PRO A 149 -27.47 35.26 32.05
C PRO A 149 -26.62 36.18 32.98
N LYS A 150 -25.46 36.64 32.51
CA LYS A 150 -24.95 38.03 32.67
C LYS A 150 -23.45 38.11 32.39
N GLU A 151 -22.87 39.18 31.90
CA GLU A 151 -23.28 40.37 31.18
C GLU A 151 -21.97 41.20 31.07
N GLN A 152 -21.84 41.97 29.98
CA GLN A 152 -20.95 43.14 29.82
C GLN A 152 -19.43 42.88 29.72
N ASN A 153 -18.77 43.11 28.57
CA ASN A 153 -18.58 44.35 27.82
C ASN A 153 -17.31 45.13 28.24
N MET A 154 -16.54 45.54 27.22
CA MET A 154 -15.55 46.62 27.17
C MET A 154 -14.12 46.46 27.75
N LYS A 155 -13.22 46.13 26.82
CA LYS A 155 -12.02 46.91 26.37
C LYS A 155 -10.81 47.16 27.31
N PRO A 156 -9.61 47.38 26.70
CA PRO A 156 -8.30 47.28 27.34
C PRO A 156 -7.79 48.62 27.86
N SER A 157 -6.79 48.59 28.74
CA SER A 157 -5.85 49.70 28.88
C SER A 157 -4.49 49.22 29.39
N GLU A 158 -3.47 49.54 28.60
CA GLU A 158 -2.07 49.57 28.98
C GLU A 158 -1.82 50.69 30.01
N GLY A 159 -0.78 50.52 30.83
CA GLY A 159 0.15 51.62 31.10
C GLY A 159 0.45 51.96 32.56
N MET A 160 1.77 51.99 32.84
CA MET A 160 2.46 52.70 33.93
C MET A 160 2.18 52.18 35.35
N GLY A 161 3.15 51.73 36.14
CA GLY A 161 4.52 52.22 36.34
C GLY A 161 4.68 52.46 37.86
N PRO A 162 5.83 52.13 38.48
CA PRO A 162 5.96 51.98 39.93
C PRO A 162 6.30 53.31 40.63
N PRO A 163 6.27 53.31 41.96
CA PRO A 163 7.33 53.92 42.74
C PRO A 163 8.11 52.90 43.58
#